data_AF-A0A4R2QZ55-F1
#
_entry.id   AF-A0A4R2QZ55-F1
#
_cell.length_a   1.000
_cell.length_b   1.000
_cell.length_c   1.000
_cell.angle_alpha   90.00
_cell.angle_beta   90.00
_cell.angle_gamma   90.00
#
_symmetry.space_group_name_H-M   'P 1'
#
loop_
_entity.id
_entity.type
_entity.pdbx_description
1 polymer ?
#
loop_
_entity_poly.entity_id
_entity_poly.type
_entity_poly.pdbx_seq_one_letter_code
_entity_poly.pdbx_strand_id
1 'polypeptide(L)'
;MRAGAAVYHPLLLHAYDPLVSVNCRFAWGCPRSEILAQYRAAVGANHLEVGVGSGYLPANTVFPGQEPRITLCDLNPNTLAHAARRLPDLSPRLVRANALEPLTQAGLGEGEFDSVALNLLLHCVPGDFREKEAVLANAAAVTRPGGTVQGSTLLSEGVPLAGKPVMALFNTFGVFHNRQDRYADLKAVLDNNFDSYELTVLGCAALFTATVPGSLPR
;
A
#
# COMPACT_ATOMS: atom_id res chain seq x y z
N MET A 1 20.96 -6.88 -0.72
CA MET A 1 19.58 -7.04 -0.22
C MET A 1 19.51 -6.41 1.16
N ARG A 2 18.90 -5.23 1.29
CA ARG A 2 18.67 -4.60 2.60
C ARG A 2 17.36 -5.15 3.18
N ALA A 3 17.38 -5.57 4.42
CA ALA A 3 16.32 -6.35 5.05
C ALA A 3 15.01 -5.54 5.20
N GLY A 4 14.06 -5.76 4.28
CA GLY A 4 12.64 -5.44 4.45
C GLY A 4 11.73 -6.68 4.35
N ALA A 5 12.28 -7.81 3.87
CA ALA A 5 11.54 -9.07 3.66
C ALA A 5 11.78 -10.12 4.77
N ALA A 6 12.57 -9.80 5.81
CA ALA A 6 13.20 -10.81 6.67
C ALA A 6 12.36 -11.33 7.85
N VAL A 7 11.07 -10.98 7.99
CA VAL A 7 10.24 -11.52 9.08
C VAL A 7 8.86 -11.95 8.57
N TYR A 8 8.81 -13.04 7.82
CA TYR A 8 7.55 -13.66 7.41
C TYR A 8 7.62 -15.18 7.50
N HIS A 9 7.56 -15.69 8.73
CA HIS A 9 7.33 -17.12 8.98
C HIS A 9 5.83 -17.43 8.80
N PRO A 10 5.42 -18.52 8.13
CA PRO A 10 4.00 -18.81 7.83
C PRO A 10 3.06 -18.81 9.05
N LEU A 11 3.58 -19.21 10.21
CA LEU A 11 2.84 -19.24 11.50
C LEU A 11 2.54 -17.83 12.07
N LEU A 12 3.31 -16.80 11.71
CA LEU A 12 3.06 -15.42 12.13
C LEU A 12 1.87 -14.77 11.40
N LEU A 13 1.47 -15.29 10.22
CA LEU A 13 0.42 -14.69 9.38
C LEU A 13 -1.00 -14.85 9.99
N HIS A 14 -1.24 -15.86 10.82
CA HIS A 14 -2.56 -16.08 11.46
C HIS A 14 -2.81 -15.16 12.67
N ALA A 15 -1.75 -14.77 13.39
CA ALA A 15 -1.83 -13.80 14.49
C ALA A 15 -1.67 -12.34 14.01
N TYR A 16 -1.33 -12.14 12.74
CA TYR A 16 -1.00 -10.85 12.14
C TYR A 16 -2.20 -9.91 12.06
N ASP A 17 -3.40 -10.38 11.68
CA ASP A 17 -4.56 -9.51 11.52
C ASP A 17 -5.09 -8.90 12.83
N PRO A 18 -5.21 -9.66 13.93
CA PRO A 18 -5.51 -9.08 15.24
C PRO A 18 -4.46 -8.06 15.67
N LEU A 19 -3.17 -8.35 15.48
CA LEU A 19 -2.08 -7.44 15.85
C LEU A 19 -2.11 -6.14 15.04
N VAL A 20 -2.31 -6.22 13.72
CA VAL A 20 -2.47 -5.06 12.84
C VAL A 20 -3.71 -4.26 13.25
N SER A 21 -4.84 -4.94 13.51
CA SER A 21 -6.07 -4.26 13.92
C SER A 21 -5.94 -3.53 15.26
N VAL A 22 -5.24 -4.13 16.23
CA VAL A 22 -4.94 -3.51 17.53
C VAL A 22 -3.99 -2.33 17.35
N ASN A 23 -2.92 -2.50 16.57
CA ASN A 23 -1.96 -1.42 16.31
C ASN A 23 -2.60 -0.24 15.56
N CYS A 24 -3.43 -0.50 14.54
CA CYS A 24 -4.21 0.52 13.84
C CYS A 24 -5.01 1.39 14.80
N ARG A 25 -5.83 0.78 15.66
CA ARG A 25 -6.69 1.54 16.56
C ARG A 25 -5.92 2.24 17.68
N PHE A 26 -4.97 1.55 18.33
CA PHE A 26 -4.38 2.01 19.59
C PHE A 26 -2.99 2.62 19.45
N ALA A 27 -2.18 2.16 18.49
CA ALA A 27 -0.85 2.72 18.25
C ALA A 27 -0.91 3.85 17.22
N TRP A 28 -1.63 3.65 16.12
CA TRP A 28 -1.63 4.59 14.98
C TRP A 28 -2.69 5.68 15.10
N GLY A 29 -3.72 5.48 15.94
CA GLY A 29 -4.86 6.39 16.03
C GLY A 29 -5.75 6.39 14.78
N CYS A 30 -5.63 5.36 13.93
CA CYS A 30 -6.41 5.17 12.72
C CYS A 30 -7.05 3.78 12.72
N PRO A 31 -8.33 3.67 13.09
CA PRO A 31 -9.03 2.41 13.05
C PRO A 31 -8.96 1.79 11.64
N ARG A 32 -8.77 0.47 11.56
CA ARG A 32 -8.72 -0.26 10.29
C ARG A 32 -9.99 -0.07 9.43
N SER A 33 -11.12 0.27 10.05
CA SER A 33 -12.37 0.61 9.35
C SER A 33 -12.24 1.85 8.48
N GLU A 34 -11.44 2.84 8.87
CA GLU A 34 -11.19 4.06 8.08
C GLU A 34 -10.39 3.72 6.82
N ILE A 35 -9.33 2.91 6.98
CA ILE A 35 -8.53 2.40 5.85
C ILE A 35 -9.42 1.57 4.91
N LEU A 36 -10.27 0.70 5.45
CA LEU A 36 -11.19 -0.12 4.65
C LEU A 36 -12.27 0.73 3.95
N ALA A 37 -12.76 1.80 4.58
CA ALA A 37 -13.73 2.70 3.98
C ALA A 37 -13.14 3.45 2.78
N GLN A 38 -11.93 4.01 2.95
CA GLN A 38 -11.20 4.62 1.83
C GLN A 38 -10.92 3.60 0.73
N TYR A 39 -10.44 2.40 1.11
CA TYR A 39 -10.16 1.32 0.17
C TYR A 39 -11.36 1.03 -0.73
N ARG A 40 -12.52 0.77 -0.13
CA ARG A 40 -13.77 0.47 -0.84
C ARG A 40 -14.26 1.60 -1.73
N ALA A 41 -13.99 2.86 -1.37
CA ALA A 41 -14.41 4.01 -2.15
C ALA A 41 -13.59 4.20 -3.45
N ALA A 42 -12.38 3.65 -3.52
CA ALA A 42 -11.43 3.89 -4.59
C ALA A 42 -11.05 2.66 -5.43
N VAL A 43 -11.57 1.47 -5.11
CA VAL A 43 -11.35 0.26 -5.94
C VAL A 43 -12.11 0.33 -7.26
N GLY A 44 -11.44 -0.07 -8.34
CA GLY A 44 -11.99 -0.27 -9.67
C GLY A 44 -12.16 -1.76 -10.02
N ALA A 45 -12.69 -2.03 -11.22
CA ALA A 45 -12.98 -3.39 -11.66
C ALA A 45 -11.71 -4.18 -12.00
N ASN A 46 -10.69 -3.53 -12.59
CA ASN A 46 -9.34 -4.08 -12.71
C ASN A 46 -8.43 -3.46 -11.65
N HIS A 47 -8.11 -4.20 -10.59
CA HIS A 47 -7.43 -3.69 -9.40
C HIS A 47 -6.10 -4.38 -9.14
N LEU A 48 -5.08 -3.60 -8.77
CA LEU A 48 -3.79 -4.09 -8.30
C LEU A 48 -3.59 -3.75 -6.81
N GLU A 49 -3.28 -4.76 -6.01
CA GLU A 49 -2.89 -4.60 -4.62
C GLU A 49 -1.37 -4.81 -4.49
N VAL A 50 -0.61 -3.76 -4.16
CA VAL A 50 0.84 -3.85 -3.93
C VAL A 50 1.12 -3.87 -2.42
N GLY A 51 1.89 -4.85 -1.98
CA GLY A 51 2.14 -5.06 -0.55
C GLY A 51 0.92 -5.66 0.15
N VAL A 52 0.38 -6.74 -0.41
CA VAL A 52 -0.93 -7.33 -0.03
C VAL A 52 -1.04 -7.72 1.45
N GLY A 53 0.09 -7.98 2.12
CA GLY A 53 0.11 -8.39 3.52
C GLY A 53 -0.78 -9.62 3.75
N SER A 54 -1.71 -9.54 4.69
CA SER A 54 -2.62 -10.67 4.95
C SER A 54 -3.72 -10.85 3.91
N GLY A 55 -3.89 -9.92 2.97
CA GLY A 55 -5.04 -9.86 2.05
C GLY A 55 -6.34 -9.40 2.71
N TYR A 56 -6.28 -8.77 3.90
CA TYR A 56 -7.48 -8.34 4.63
C TYR A 56 -8.36 -7.37 3.82
N LEU A 57 -7.79 -6.32 3.21
CA LEU A 57 -8.56 -5.31 2.49
C LEU A 57 -9.31 -5.86 1.28
N PRO A 58 -8.66 -6.57 0.33
CA PRO A 58 -9.38 -7.16 -0.80
C PRO A 58 -10.37 -8.23 -0.35
N ALA A 59 -10.08 -9.00 0.71
CA ALA A 59 -11.00 -10.03 1.21
C ALA A 59 -12.24 -9.47 1.90
N ASN A 60 -12.23 -8.19 2.26
CA ASN A 60 -13.35 -7.50 2.88
C ASN A 60 -13.94 -6.46 1.94
N THR A 61 -13.78 -6.60 0.63
CA THR A 61 -14.25 -5.62 -0.36
C THR A 61 -15.00 -6.29 -1.48
N VAL A 62 -16.13 -5.70 -1.86
CA VAL A 62 -16.85 -6.05 -3.08
C VAL A 62 -16.32 -5.14 -4.16
N PHE A 63 -15.64 -5.71 -5.16
CA PHE A 63 -15.12 -4.96 -6.29
C PHE A 63 -16.24 -4.65 -7.29
N PRO A 64 -16.22 -3.49 -7.95
CA PRO A 64 -17.25 -3.11 -8.91
C PRO A 64 -17.16 -3.95 -10.19
N GLY A 65 -18.29 -4.09 -10.89
CA GLY A 65 -18.40 -4.84 -12.15
C GLY A 65 -18.90 -6.27 -11.95
N GLN A 66 -19.21 -6.96 -13.06
CA GLN A 66 -19.68 -8.36 -13.04
C GLN A 66 -18.52 -9.34 -12.87
N GLU A 67 -17.37 -9.04 -13.46
CA GLU A 67 -16.16 -9.88 -13.46
C GLU A 67 -14.93 -9.05 -13.08
N PRO A 68 -14.78 -8.67 -11.80
CA PRO A 68 -13.62 -7.92 -11.35
C PRO A 68 -12.35 -8.77 -11.49
N ARG A 69 -11.26 -8.14 -11.94
CA ARG A 69 -9.94 -8.74 -12.09
C ARG A 69 -9.01 -8.19 -11.03
N ILE A 70 -8.51 -9.07 -10.17
CA ILE A 70 -7.62 -8.69 -9.07
C ILE A 70 -6.23 -9.23 -9.32
N THR A 71 -5.23 -8.37 -9.19
CA THR A 71 -3.82 -8.74 -9.19
C THR A 71 -3.21 -8.45 -7.82
N LEU A 72 -2.54 -9.42 -7.23
CA LEU A 72 -1.78 -9.27 -5.99
C LEU A 72 -0.30 -9.19 -6.31
N CYS A 73 0.37 -8.16 -5.79
CA CYS A 73 1.79 -7.91 -5.99
C CYS A 73 2.52 -7.80 -4.65
N ASP A 74 3.54 -8.64 -4.44
CA ASP A 74 4.35 -8.62 -3.22
C ASP A 74 5.75 -9.21 -3.48
N LEU A 75 6.72 -8.82 -2.65
CA LEU A 75 8.07 -9.40 -2.69
C LEU A 75 8.09 -10.87 -2.24
N ASN A 76 7.15 -11.24 -1.36
CA ASN A 76 7.13 -12.52 -0.68
C ASN A 76 6.07 -13.48 -1.27
N PRO A 77 6.49 -14.61 -1.88
CA PRO A 77 5.55 -15.59 -2.44
C PRO A 77 4.64 -16.25 -1.40
N ASN A 78 5.06 -16.35 -0.14
CA ASN A 78 4.21 -16.90 0.93
C ASN A 78 3.07 -15.95 1.28
N THR A 79 3.34 -14.64 1.27
CA THR A 79 2.33 -13.59 1.47
C THR A 79 1.31 -13.61 0.34
N LEU A 80 1.77 -13.69 -0.92
CA LEU A 80 0.91 -13.84 -2.10
C LEU A 80 -0.01 -15.06 -1.98
N ALA A 81 0.56 -16.24 -1.72
CA ALA A 81 -0.21 -17.47 -1.58
C ALA A 81 -1.22 -17.41 -0.42
N HIS A 82 -0.85 -16.79 0.69
CA HIS A 82 -1.75 -16.61 1.83
C HIS A 82 -2.93 -15.70 1.50
N ALA A 83 -2.67 -14.54 0.91
CA ALA A 83 -3.71 -13.59 0.52
C ALA A 83 -4.63 -14.16 -0.59
N ALA A 84 -4.07 -14.87 -1.57
CA ALA A 84 -4.84 -15.52 -2.63
C ALA A 84 -5.89 -16.50 -2.10
N ARG A 85 -5.55 -17.27 -1.05
CA ARG A 85 -6.49 -18.20 -0.40
C ARG A 85 -7.69 -17.53 0.26
N ARG A 86 -7.64 -16.21 0.50
CA ARG A 86 -8.77 -15.44 1.03
C ARG A 86 -9.70 -14.89 -0.05
N LEU A 87 -9.31 -15.04 -1.32
CA LEU A 87 -10.04 -14.53 -2.48
C LEU A 87 -10.38 -15.67 -3.45
N PRO A 88 -10.95 -16.81 -2.99
CA PRO A 88 -11.13 -17.98 -3.84
C PRO A 88 -11.98 -17.69 -5.07
N ASP A 89 -13.06 -16.92 -4.92
CA ASP A 89 -14.01 -16.62 -6.00
C ASP A 89 -13.44 -15.65 -7.04
N LEU A 90 -12.40 -14.88 -6.68
CA LEU A 90 -11.76 -13.90 -7.56
C LEU A 90 -10.52 -14.46 -8.26
N SER A 91 -9.96 -15.57 -7.76
CA SER A 91 -8.80 -16.27 -8.34
C SER A 91 -7.70 -15.30 -8.82
N PRO A 92 -7.12 -14.49 -7.91
CA PRO A 92 -6.29 -13.36 -8.30
C PRO A 92 -5.01 -13.77 -9.05
N ARG A 93 -4.59 -12.92 -9.99
CA ARG A 93 -3.26 -13.01 -10.61
C ARG A 93 -2.20 -12.70 -9.57
N LEU A 94 -1.15 -13.52 -9.46
CA LEU A 94 -0.06 -13.31 -8.50
C LEU A 94 1.19 -12.84 -9.21
N VAL A 95 1.74 -11.70 -8.79
CA VAL A 95 2.96 -11.11 -9.33
C VAL A 95 3.97 -10.92 -8.21
N ARG A 96 5.15 -11.50 -8.37
CA ARG A 96 6.26 -11.30 -7.42
C ARG A 96 7.13 -10.16 -7.93
N ALA A 97 7.08 -9.01 -7.27
CA ALA A 97 7.87 -7.85 -7.67
C ALA A 97 8.29 -7.00 -6.48
N ASN A 98 9.38 -6.25 -6.68
CA ASN A 98 9.80 -5.19 -5.79
C ASN A 98 9.10 -3.89 -6.19
N ALA A 99 8.35 -3.27 -5.28
CA ALA A 99 7.62 -2.04 -5.59
C ALA A 99 8.53 -0.84 -5.92
N LEU A 100 9.80 -0.88 -5.50
CA LEU A 100 10.82 0.12 -5.88
C LEU A 100 11.31 -0.05 -7.33
N GLU A 101 11.09 -1.21 -7.95
CA GLU A 101 11.47 -1.48 -9.33
C GLU A 101 10.28 -1.27 -10.26
N PRO A 102 10.51 -0.87 -11.54
CA PRO A 102 9.44 -0.69 -12.50
C PRO A 102 8.54 -1.93 -12.59
N LEU A 103 7.29 -1.79 -12.16
CA LEU A 103 6.32 -2.89 -12.13
C LEU A 103 6.03 -3.46 -13.52
N THR A 104 6.26 -2.66 -14.57
CA THR A 104 6.17 -3.09 -15.96
C THR A 104 7.18 -4.18 -16.32
N GLN A 105 8.36 -4.15 -15.70
CA GLN A 105 9.37 -5.20 -15.87
C GLN A 105 8.97 -6.52 -15.20
N ALA A 106 8.02 -6.49 -14.27
CA ALA A 106 7.43 -7.67 -13.66
C ALA A 106 6.24 -8.24 -14.47
N GLY A 107 6.02 -7.73 -15.69
CA GLY A 107 4.97 -8.19 -16.60
C GLY A 107 3.60 -7.54 -16.37
N LEU A 108 3.54 -6.45 -15.62
CA LEU A 108 2.35 -5.60 -15.55
C LEU A 108 2.33 -4.64 -16.75
N GLY A 109 1.16 -4.40 -17.33
CA GLY A 109 1.00 -3.47 -18.44
C GLY A 109 1.03 -2.02 -17.97
N GLU A 110 1.58 -1.13 -18.80
CA GLU A 110 1.37 0.31 -18.63
C GLU A 110 -0.12 0.62 -18.76
N GLY A 111 -0.65 1.38 -17.80
CA GLY A 111 -2.07 1.70 -17.77
C GLY A 111 -3.03 0.51 -17.65
N GLU A 112 -2.57 -0.67 -17.19
CA GLU A 112 -3.38 -1.89 -17.11
C GLU A 112 -4.56 -1.75 -16.13
N PHE A 113 -4.37 -1.04 -15.01
CA PHE A 113 -5.31 -1.07 -13.88
C PHE A 113 -6.20 0.16 -13.81
N ASP A 114 -7.46 -0.04 -13.43
CA ASP A 114 -8.39 1.05 -13.06
C ASP A 114 -7.98 1.70 -11.74
N SER A 115 -7.41 0.88 -10.85
CA SER A 115 -6.99 1.33 -9.53
C SER A 115 -5.83 0.51 -8.98
N VAL A 116 -4.97 1.15 -8.18
CA VAL A 116 -3.85 0.53 -7.49
C VAL A 116 -3.90 0.90 -6.00
N ALA A 117 -3.68 -0.07 -5.12
CA ALA A 117 -3.61 0.13 -3.67
C ALA A 117 -2.20 -0.14 -3.11
N LEU A 118 -1.77 0.74 -2.19
CA LEU A 118 -0.47 0.73 -1.51
C LEU A 118 -0.66 0.82 0.03
N ASN A 119 -1.59 0.05 0.60
CA ASN A 119 -2.01 0.23 1.99
C ASN A 119 -1.04 -0.41 2.99
N LEU A 120 -0.63 0.39 3.98
CA LEU A 120 0.33 0.00 5.03
C LEU A 120 1.66 -0.54 4.46
N LEU A 121 2.09 -0.01 3.31
CA LEU A 121 3.29 -0.44 2.61
C LEU A 121 4.47 0.51 2.81
N LEU A 122 4.30 1.80 2.52
CA LEU A 122 5.43 2.74 2.32
C LEU A 122 6.34 2.86 3.55
N HIS A 123 5.81 2.80 4.77
CA HIS A 123 6.59 2.84 6.01
C HIS A 123 7.52 1.61 6.21
N CYS A 124 7.29 0.52 5.48
CA CYS A 124 8.15 -0.67 5.44
C CYS A 124 9.20 -0.63 4.32
N VAL A 125 9.04 0.28 3.35
CA VAL A 125 9.97 0.42 2.22
C VAL A 125 11.24 1.13 2.69
N PRO A 126 12.45 0.61 2.40
CA PRO A 126 13.70 1.27 2.78
C PRO A 126 13.87 2.66 2.14
N GLY A 127 14.50 3.59 2.87
CA GLY A 127 14.81 4.94 2.39
C GLY A 127 13.87 6.02 2.95
N ASP A 128 14.11 7.26 2.55
CA ASP A 128 13.19 8.37 2.77
C ASP A 128 12.19 8.50 1.61
N PHE A 129 11.32 9.51 1.65
CA PHE A 129 10.29 9.67 0.62
C PHE A 129 10.83 9.99 -0.77
N ARG A 130 12.06 10.50 -0.91
CA ARG A 130 12.71 10.68 -2.21
C ARG A 130 13.00 9.34 -2.87
N GLU A 131 13.41 8.33 -2.11
CA GLU A 131 13.58 6.98 -2.64
C GLU A 131 12.25 6.25 -2.81
N LYS A 132 11.32 6.43 -1.86
CA LYS A 132 9.98 5.79 -1.90
C LYS A 132 9.08 6.36 -3.00
N GLU A 133 9.36 7.55 -3.51
CA GLU A 133 8.66 8.14 -4.65
C GLU A 133 8.59 7.18 -5.84
N ALA A 134 9.64 6.37 -6.06
CA ALA A 134 9.63 5.34 -7.09
C ALA A 134 8.43 4.39 -6.98
N VAL A 135 7.98 4.05 -5.77
CA VAL A 135 6.81 3.17 -5.57
C VAL A 135 5.53 3.83 -6.10
N LEU A 136 5.36 5.12 -5.84
CA LEU A 136 4.19 5.88 -6.29
C LEU A 136 4.23 6.12 -7.81
N ALA A 137 5.41 6.43 -8.35
CA ALA A 137 5.63 6.53 -9.79
C ALA A 137 5.35 5.20 -10.52
N ASN A 138 5.85 4.09 -9.99
CA ASN A 138 5.63 2.75 -10.54
C ASN A 138 4.14 2.36 -10.49
N ALA A 139 3.45 2.70 -9.40
CA ALA A 139 2.00 2.50 -9.27
C ALA A 139 1.23 3.34 -10.29
N ALA A 140 1.59 4.61 -10.46
CA ALA A 140 0.98 5.49 -11.45
C ALA A 140 1.16 4.96 -12.88
N ALA A 141 2.36 4.48 -13.23
CA ALA A 141 2.68 3.98 -14.57
C ALA A 141 1.81 2.77 -15.01
N VAL A 142 1.46 1.88 -14.07
CA VAL A 142 0.58 0.72 -14.37
C VAL A 142 -0.91 1.04 -14.20
N THR A 143 -1.25 2.25 -13.75
CA THR A 143 -2.64 2.70 -13.62
C THR A 143 -3.03 3.48 -14.87
N ARG A 144 -4.24 3.23 -15.40
CA ARG A 144 -4.71 3.96 -16.59
C ARG A 144 -4.80 5.46 -16.33
N PRO A 145 -4.68 6.32 -17.36
CA PRO A 145 -4.96 7.74 -17.22
C PRO A 145 -6.34 8.00 -16.59
N GLY A 146 -6.40 8.90 -15.62
CA GLY A 146 -7.59 9.18 -14.82
C GLY A 146 -8.03 8.03 -13.88
N GLY A 147 -7.25 6.96 -13.77
CA GLY A 147 -7.42 5.92 -12.75
C GLY A 147 -6.89 6.36 -11.39
N THR A 148 -7.07 5.51 -10.38
CA THR A 148 -6.83 5.88 -8.99
C THR A 148 -5.68 5.12 -8.36
N VAL A 149 -4.73 5.84 -7.75
CA VAL A 149 -3.75 5.24 -6.82
C VAL A 149 -4.12 5.65 -5.40
N GLN A 150 -4.29 4.68 -4.52
CA GLN A 150 -4.65 4.92 -3.13
C GLN A 150 -3.72 4.20 -2.17
N GLY A 151 -3.64 4.67 -0.93
CA GLY A 151 -2.84 4.00 0.08
C GLY A 151 -2.94 4.60 1.46
N SER A 152 -2.22 3.97 2.36
CA SER A 152 -2.07 4.40 3.74
C SER A 152 -0.66 4.13 4.24
N THR A 153 -0.10 5.02 5.05
CA THR A 153 1.26 4.85 5.59
C THR A 153 1.39 5.48 6.98
N LEU A 154 2.44 5.11 7.71
CA LEU A 154 2.73 5.62 9.04
C LEU A 154 3.82 6.69 8.96
N LEU A 155 3.51 7.90 9.41
CA LEU A 155 4.42 9.03 9.44
C LEU A 155 5.05 9.19 10.83
N SER A 156 6.31 9.64 10.85
CA SER A 156 7.05 9.92 12.09
C SER A 156 7.18 11.43 12.39
N GLU A 157 6.85 12.30 11.44
CA GLU A 157 6.98 13.75 11.60
C GLU A 157 5.84 14.51 10.90
N GLY A 158 5.45 15.66 11.45
CA GLY A 158 4.31 16.43 10.96
C GLY A 158 2.94 15.84 11.31
N VAL A 159 2.90 14.88 12.25
CA VAL A 159 1.68 14.20 12.72
C VAL A 159 1.68 14.04 14.24
N PRO A 160 0.51 13.84 14.89
CA PRO A 160 0.43 13.40 16.28
C PRO A 160 1.44 12.31 16.62
N LEU A 161 2.13 12.46 17.77
CA LEU A 161 3.27 11.62 18.16
C LEU A 161 2.87 10.25 18.75
N ALA A 162 1.57 9.95 18.80
CA ALA A 162 1.08 8.64 19.25
C ALA A 162 1.65 7.53 18.35
N GLY A 163 2.07 6.41 18.95
CA GLY A 163 2.67 5.29 18.22
C GLY A 163 4.18 5.39 17.98
N LYS A 164 4.83 6.54 18.24
CA LYS A 164 6.30 6.71 18.06
C LYS A 164 7.16 5.65 18.76
N PRO A 165 6.91 5.26 20.03
CA PRO A 165 7.70 4.22 20.67
C PRO A 165 7.58 2.86 19.96
N VAL A 166 6.37 2.52 19.50
CA VAL A 166 6.11 1.27 18.76
C VAL A 166 6.80 1.30 17.40
N MET A 167 6.72 2.42 16.67
CA MET A 167 7.47 2.60 15.43
C MET A 167 8.98 2.53 15.68
N ALA A 168 9.52 3.16 16.72
CA ALA A 168 10.94 3.12 17.05
C ALA A 168 11.44 1.69 17.32
N LEU A 169 10.62 0.87 17.99
CA LEU A 169 10.91 -0.55 18.20
C LEU A 169 10.95 -1.31 16.86
N PHE A 170 9.94 -1.16 16.01
CA PHE A 170 9.91 -1.82 14.69
C PHE A 170 11.02 -1.33 13.75
N ASN A 171 11.41 -0.05 13.82
CA ASN A 171 12.56 0.48 13.09
C ASN A 171 13.90 -0.08 13.63
N THR A 172 13.97 -0.42 14.92
CA THR A 172 15.16 -1.08 15.50
C THR A 172 15.27 -2.54 15.02
N PHE A 173 14.14 -3.22 14.85
CA PHE A 173 14.09 -4.56 14.26
C PHE A 173 14.20 -4.59 12.73
N GLY A 174 14.25 -3.42 12.06
CA GLY A 174 14.33 -3.31 10.60
C GLY A 174 13.04 -3.70 9.87
N VAL A 175 11.91 -3.82 10.59
CA VAL A 175 10.59 -4.05 9.99
C VAL A 175 10.08 -2.77 9.36
N PHE A 176 10.28 -1.64 10.04
CA PHE A 176 9.93 -0.31 9.53
C PHE A 176 11.18 0.47 9.13
N HIS A 177 10.98 1.38 8.19
CA HIS A 177 11.97 2.29 7.63
C HIS A 177 11.37 3.68 7.51
N ASN A 178 10.68 4.14 8.57
CA ASN A 178 9.87 5.36 8.54
C ASN A 178 10.33 6.45 9.51
N ARG A 179 11.58 6.35 10.02
CA ARG A 179 12.15 7.36 10.94
C ARG A 179 12.14 8.78 10.38
N GLN A 180 12.21 8.91 9.06
CA GLN A 180 12.25 10.17 8.32
C GLN A 180 10.99 10.39 7.48
N ASP A 181 9.92 9.63 7.71
CA ASP A 181 8.68 9.78 6.93
C ASP A 181 7.88 10.98 7.45
N ARG A 182 7.97 12.09 6.73
CA ARG A 182 7.30 13.35 7.07
C ARG A 182 6.04 13.54 6.24
N TYR A 183 5.04 14.19 6.83
CA TYR A 183 3.85 14.63 6.10
C TYR A 183 4.21 15.49 4.87
N ALA A 184 5.13 16.45 5.03
CA ALA A 184 5.54 17.36 3.96
C ALA A 184 6.17 16.62 2.77
N ASP A 185 6.98 15.59 3.03
CA ASP A 185 7.64 14.83 1.97
C ASP A 185 6.64 13.94 1.23
N LEU A 186 5.73 13.26 1.96
CA LEU A 186 4.63 12.52 1.32
C LEU A 186 3.78 13.43 0.44
N LYS A 187 3.43 14.63 0.93
CA LYS A 187 2.67 15.62 0.17
C LYS A 187 3.42 16.03 -1.11
N ALA A 188 4.71 16.33 -1.01
CA ALA A 188 5.53 16.70 -2.16
C ALA A 188 5.60 15.59 -3.22
N VAL A 189 5.74 14.33 -2.78
CA VAL A 189 5.72 13.19 -3.70
C VAL A 189 4.35 13.05 -4.38
N LEU A 190 3.25 13.25 -3.64
CA LEU A 190 1.91 13.23 -4.25
C LEU A 190 1.73 14.38 -5.25
N ASP A 191 2.21 15.58 -4.94
CA ASP A 191 2.21 16.74 -5.85
C ASP A 191 3.00 16.46 -7.15
N ASN A 192 4.08 15.68 -7.08
CA ASN A 192 4.93 15.39 -8.24
C ASN A 192 4.35 14.33 -9.20
N ASN A 193 3.52 13.40 -8.69
CA ASN A 193 3.15 12.18 -9.43
C ASN A 193 1.69 12.15 -9.89
N PHE A 194 0.83 13.03 -9.39
CA PHE A 194 -0.62 12.95 -9.60
C PHE A 194 -1.24 14.32 -9.93
N ASP A 195 -2.29 14.33 -10.76
CA ASP A 195 -3.02 15.57 -11.14
C ASP A 195 -3.78 16.15 -9.94
N SER A 196 -4.32 15.28 -9.10
CA SER A 196 -5.07 15.65 -7.90
C SER A 196 -5.02 14.53 -6.88
N TYR A 197 -5.10 14.87 -5.59
CA TYR A 197 -5.23 13.89 -4.52
C TYR A 197 -5.95 14.45 -3.31
N GLU A 198 -6.51 13.54 -2.52
CA GLU A 198 -6.92 13.77 -1.14
C GLU A 198 -5.87 13.15 -0.22
N LEU A 199 -5.52 13.86 0.86
CA LEU A 199 -4.57 13.41 1.87
C LEU A 199 -5.10 13.75 3.27
N THR A 200 -5.48 12.73 4.03
CA THR A 200 -6.01 12.86 5.38
C THR A 200 -5.07 12.20 6.39
N VAL A 201 -4.89 12.84 7.54
CA VAL A 201 -4.10 12.27 8.65
C VAL A 201 -5.02 11.91 9.82
N LEU A 202 -4.96 10.65 10.24
CA LEU A 202 -5.65 10.13 11.41
C LEU A 202 -4.62 9.56 12.38
N GLY A 203 -4.39 10.24 13.50
CA GLY A 203 -3.29 9.92 14.41
C GLY A 203 -1.94 10.07 13.69
N CYS A 204 -1.14 9.01 13.61
CA CYS A 204 0.11 8.99 12.84
C CYS A 204 -0.03 8.31 11.47
N ALA A 205 -1.24 7.88 11.09
CA ALA A 205 -1.49 7.32 9.77
C ALA A 205 -1.89 8.42 8.78
N ALA A 206 -1.22 8.45 7.63
CA ALA A 206 -1.64 9.23 6.47
C ALA A 206 -2.35 8.31 5.48
N LEU A 207 -3.51 8.74 5.02
CA LEU A 207 -4.37 8.05 4.06
C LEU A 207 -4.52 8.96 2.84
N PHE A 208 -4.31 8.41 1.64
CA PHE A 208 -4.41 9.17 0.41
C PHE A 208 -5.16 8.43 -0.69
N THR A 209 -5.80 9.20 -1.56
CA THR A 209 -6.40 8.77 -2.82
C THR A 209 -6.01 9.78 -3.88
N ALA A 210 -5.37 9.35 -4.95
CA ALA A 210 -4.79 10.20 -5.98
C ALA A 210 -5.23 9.77 -7.38
N THR A 211 -5.39 10.74 -8.27
CA THR A 211 -5.79 10.53 -9.67
C THR A 211 -4.56 10.60 -10.57
N VAL A 212 -4.36 9.55 -11.36
CA VAL A 212 -3.27 9.47 -12.33
C VAL A 212 -3.50 10.48 -13.46
N PRO A 213 -2.44 11.18 -13.92
CA PRO A 213 -2.59 12.20 -14.94
C PRO A 213 -3.33 11.74 -16.19
N GLY A 214 -4.21 12.60 -16.72
CA GLY A 214 -5.04 12.32 -17.90
C GLY A 214 -4.24 12.14 -19.20
N SER A 215 -2.95 12.46 -19.19
CA SER A 215 -2.01 12.25 -20.29
C SER A 215 -0.70 11.73 -19.73
N LEU A 216 -0.17 10.63 -20.29
CA LEU A 216 1.22 10.22 -20.04
C LEU A 216 2.14 11.40 -20.45
N PRO A 217 3.16 11.76 -19.64
CA PRO A 217 4.13 12.74 -20.08
C PRO A 217 4.71 12.30 -21.43
N ARG A 218 4.64 13.20 -22.41
CA ARG A 218 5.14 13.00 -23.77
C ARG A 218 6.66 12.85 -23.79
#